data_AF-A0A2V1D1M0-F1
#
_entry.id   AF-A0A2V1D1M0-F1
#
_cell.length_a   1.000
_cell.length_b   1.000
_cell.length_c   1.000
_cell.angle_alpha   90.00
_cell.angle_beta   90.00
_cell.angle_gamma   90.00
#
_symmetry.space_group_name_H-M   'P 1'
#
loop_
_entity.id
_entity.type
_entity.pdbx_description
1 polymer ?
#
loop_
_entity_poly.entity_id
_entity_poly.type
_entity_poly.pdbx_seq_one_letter_code
_entity_poly.pdbx_strand_id
1 'polypeptide(L)'
;MRDRLIFSSVQDEDLRTALLANIINIPMLIPSLRTFFETLKHLEPLCDILKRLLGSKIKDTIRQDVLEYFLPPEKIRVQKSEGCYMEFKVSPERSQAADLAYAQLWAFCGRHLDGLTPFTPKKEISKDKPVTKGPNPALWQQLARFALDLGFHIPAAKELAAQDPVSQLAVDYLRKVNPLTANFSAQQIHAVINASSQATVQLENTVECSLTQVDVERRCGRPFELDLEEDRRMLFLPNIYADSGSTGVTLRFVRRNLFTCIFGRFHFPDDTFYSSVVSCAPSDPAPKKRRRVDDDREPTYPEEIIGELEVKLASSERAFVALRTANMELEERFRSLECRHAELLARQEVATENGREHTPTLDVEMTETALPENDRSRSTRRERRRTNSPGRDQVASELANNPLTSPNHPSHKQEQKYGHGGADDDKEWRERRRTNSPGRDQVASELADNPLISPNHPSHKQEQKYGHGGADDDKEYEVERILG
;
A
#
# COMPACT_ATOMS: atom_id res chain seq x y z
N MET A 1 -20.47 5.65 -22.54
CA MET A 1 -21.74 5.00 -22.95
C MET A 1 -22.47 5.80 -24.02
N ARG A 2 -22.59 7.14 -23.89
CA ARG A 2 -23.11 8.04 -24.94
C ARG A 2 -22.32 7.96 -26.24
N ASP A 3 -20.99 7.83 -26.14
CA ASP A 3 -20.11 7.69 -27.32
C ASP A 3 -20.08 6.27 -27.91
N ARG A 4 -20.94 5.35 -27.42
CA ARG A 4 -21.02 3.93 -27.84
C ARG A 4 -19.70 3.12 -27.81
N LEU A 5 -18.69 3.60 -27.11
CA LEU A 5 -17.38 2.93 -27.00
C LEU A 5 -17.39 1.62 -26.18
N ILE A 6 -18.30 1.49 -25.20
CA ILE A 6 -18.44 0.30 -24.37
C ILE A 6 -19.71 -0.44 -24.81
N PHE A 7 -19.61 -1.77 -24.99
CA PHE A 7 -20.64 -2.63 -25.59
C PHE A 7 -21.06 -2.18 -27.00
N SER A 8 -20.12 -1.88 -27.89
CA SER A 8 -20.41 -1.37 -29.23
C SER A 8 -21.28 -2.31 -30.09
N SER A 9 -21.31 -3.61 -29.78
CA SER A 9 -22.15 -4.61 -30.43
C SER A 9 -23.63 -4.55 -30.00
N VAL A 10 -23.94 -3.94 -28.85
CA VAL A 10 -25.32 -3.81 -28.35
C VAL A 10 -25.95 -2.56 -28.96
N GLN A 11 -26.84 -2.77 -29.92
CA GLN A 11 -27.55 -1.69 -30.64
C GLN A 11 -28.86 -1.26 -29.95
N ASP A 12 -29.45 -2.15 -29.15
CA ASP A 12 -30.68 -1.89 -28.39
C ASP A 12 -30.41 -0.90 -27.25
N GLU A 13 -31.01 0.30 -27.32
CA GLU A 13 -30.81 1.37 -26.35
C GLU A 13 -31.40 1.07 -24.96
N ASP A 14 -32.49 0.30 -24.89
CA ASP A 14 -33.10 -0.08 -23.61
C ASP A 14 -32.17 -1.05 -22.87
N LEU A 15 -31.64 -2.04 -23.60
CA LEU A 15 -30.63 -2.96 -23.07
C LEU A 15 -29.36 -2.23 -22.66
N ARG A 16 -28.89 -1.23 -23.44
CA ARG A 16 -27.73 -0.40 -23.05
C ARG A 16 -27.98 0.37 -21.76
N THR A 17 -29.18 0.95 -21.61
CA THR A 17 -29.56 1.69 -20.41
C THR A 17 -29.59 0.78 -19.19
N ALA A 18 -30.15 -0.42 -19.33
CA ALA A 18 -30.14 -1.44 -18.28
C ALA A 18 -28.72 -1.88 -17.91
N LEU A 19 -27.85 -2.13 -18.90
CA LEU A 19 -26.44 -2.46 -18.66
C LEU A 19 -25.69 -1.35 -17.93
N LEU A 20 -25.93 -0.08 -18.31
CA LEU A 20 -25.33 1.06 -17.62
C LEU A 20 -25.77 1.14 -16.16
N ALA A 21 -27.07 1.02 -15.90
CA ALA A 21 -27.61 1.03 -14.55
C ALA A 21 -26.98 -0.10 -13.71
N ASN A 22 -26.90 -1.32 -14.27
CA ASN A 22 -26.29 -2.45 -13.59
C ASN A 22 -24.81 -2.21 -13.27
N ILE A 23 -24.04 -1.65 -14.22
CA ILE A 23 -22.61 -1.39 -14.05
C ILE A 23 -22.34 -0.30 -13.01
N ILE A 24 -23.12 0.78 -13.03
CA ILE A 24 -22.99 1.87 -12.04
C ILE A 24 -23.32 1.37 -10.63
N ASN A 25 -24.23 0.41 -10.51
CA ASN A 25 -24.64 -0.16 -9.22
C ASN A 25 -23.62 -1.17 -8.65
N ILE A 26 -22.54 -1.48 -9.34
CA ILE A 26 -21.48 -2.34 -8.80
C ILE A 26 -20.67 -1.54 -7.77
N PRO A 27 -20.73 -1.87 -6.46
CA PRO A 27 -20.12 -1.07 -5.40
C PRO A 27 -18.61 -1.32 -5.26
N MET A 28 -17.96 -1.77 -6.34
CA MET A 28 -16.59 -2.25 -6.37
C MET A 28 -15.90 -1.86 -7.69
N LEU A 29 -14.57 -1.85 -7.68
CA LEU A 29 -13.82 -1.74 -8.93
C LEU A 29 -14.16 -2.95 -9.80
N ILE A 30 -14.51 -2.69 -11.06
CA ILE A 30 -14.77 -3.74 -12.03
C ILE A 30 -13.42 -4.39 -12.36
N PRO A 31 -13.22 -5.67 -12.00
CA PRO A 31 -11.96 -6.33 -12.26
C PRO A 31 -11.80 -6.56 -13.77
N SER A 32 -10.57 -6.47 -14.23
CA SER A 32 -10.12 -6.90 -15.54
C SER A 32 -8.88 -7.77 -15.38
N LEU A 33 -8.53 -8.55 -16.40
CA LEU A 33 -7.29 -9.33 -16.39
C LEU A 33 -6.05 -8.41 -16.22
N ARG A 34 -6.09 -7.22 -16.82
CA ARG A 34 -5.04 -6.20 -16.63
C ARG A 34 -4.94 -5.77 -15.17
N THR A 35 -6.04 -5.37 -14.54
CA THR A 35 -6.01 -4.93 -13.14
C THR A 35 -5.62 -6.06 -12.20
N PHE A 36 -5.97 -7.31 -12.52
CA PHE A 36 -5.49 -8.48 -11.77
C PHE A 36 -3.96 -8.57 -11.78
N PHE A 37 -3.33 -8.55 -12.97
CA PHE A 37 -1.87 -8.61 -13.07
C PHE A 37 -1.17 -7.40 -12.45
N GLU A 38 -1.75 -6.19 -12.58
CA GLU A 38 -1.22 -5.01 -11.90
C GLU A 38 -1.34 -5.15 -10.38
N THR A 39 -2.48 -5.61 -9.84
CA THR A 39 -2.65 -5.83 -8.39
C THR A 39 -1.64 -6.84 -7.84
N LEU A 40 -1.24 -7.86 -8.60
CA LEU A 40 -0.17 -8.79 -8.19
C LEU A 40 1.17 -8.08 -7.94
N LYS A 41 1.45 -6.95 -8.61
CA LYS A 41 2.66 -6.15 -8.33
C LYS A 41 2.70 -5.58 -6.92
N HIS A 42 1.54 -5.39 -6.29
CA HIS A 42 1.42 -5.00 -4.89
C HIS A 42 1.38 -6.20 -3.95
N LEU A 43 0.70 -7.29 -4.33
CA LEU A 43 0.51 -8.46 -3.47
C LEU A 43 1.74 -9.36 -3.35
N GLU A 44 2.51 -9.57 -4.42
CA GLU A 44 3.67 -10.48 -4.40
C GLU A 44 4.71 -10.09 -3.32
N PRO A 45 5.10 -8.81 -3.17
CA PRO A 45 5.97 -8.41 -2.06
C PRO A 45 5.38 -8.69 -0.67
N LEU A 46 4.06 -8.59 -0.48
CA LEU A 46 3.39 -8.93 0.78
C LEU A 46 3.44 -10.43 1.05
N CYS A 47 3.21 -11.24 0.01
CA CYS A 47 3.40 -12.69 0.09
C CYS A 47 4.84 -13.02 0.51
N ASP A 48 5.84 -12.41 -0.11
CA ASP A 48 7.25 -12.66 0.20
C ASP A 48 7.60 -12.31 1.66
N ILE A 49 7.00 -11.24 2.21
CA ILE A 49 7.13 -10.91 3.63
C ILE A 49 6.60 -12.04 4.51
N LEU A 50 5.36 -12.48 4.26
CA LEU A 50 4.72 -13.53 5.06
C LEU A 50 5.44 -14.87 4.93
N LYS A 51 5.90 -15.22 3.74
CA LYS A 51 6.70 -16.42 3.51
C LYS A 51 7.97 -16.40 4.34
N ARG A 52 8.67 -15.25 4.35
CA ARG A 52 9.89 -15.10 5.15
C ARG A 52 9.61 -15.09 6.66
N LEU A 53 8.45 -14.57 7.10
CA LEU A 53 8.01 -14.64 8.49
C LEU A 53 7.73 -16.08 8.92
N LEU A 54 7.13 -16.91 8.05
CA LEU A 54 6.93 -18.34 8.27
C LEU A 54 8.25 -19.13 8.28
N GLY A 55 9.26 -18.67 7.54
CA GLY A 55 10.55 -19.34 7.38
C GLY A 55 10.59 -20.25 6.15
N SER A 56 11.59 -21.13 6.09
CA SER A 56 11.92 -21.91 4.88
C SER A 56 11.00 -23.11 4.59
N LYS A 57 9.96 -23.34 5.41
CA LYS A 57 9.14 -24.57 5.35
C LYS A 57 7.67 -24.24 5.19
N ILE A 58 7.31 -23.70 4.03
CA ILE A 58 5.91 -23.55 3.66
C ILE A 58 5.47 -24.83 2.98
N LYS A 59 4.47 -25.50 3.54
CA LYS A 59 3.97 -26.78 3.03
C LYS A 59 2.79 -26.59 2.10
N ASP A 60 1.87 -25.70 2.48
CA ASP A 60 0.64 -25.44 1.74
C ASP A 60 0.55 -23.96 1.32
N THR A 61 -0.65 -23.38 1.37
CA THR A 61 -0.86 -21.96 1.09
C THR A 61 -0.40 -21.12 2.28
N ILE A 62 0.06 -19.89 2.02
CA ILE A 62 0.44 -18.93 3.09
C ILE A 62 -0.66 -18.81 4.15
N ARG A 63 -1.93 -18.77 3.71
CA ARG A 63 -3.07 -18.66 4.63
C ARG A 63 -3.15 -19.88 5.56
N GLN A 64 -3.07 -21.09 5.01
CA GLN A 64 -3.16 -22.30 5.81
C GLN A 64 -2.02 -22.38 6.83
N ASP A 65 -0.77 -22.22 6.37
CA ASP A 65 0.40 -22.28 7.24
C ASP A 65 0.38 -21.20 8.33
N VAL A 66 0.00 -19.95 8.01
CA VAL A 66 -0.13 -18.90 9.04
C VAL A 66 -1.22 -19.24 10.06
N LEU A 67 -2.39 -19.71 9.60
CA LEU A 67 -3.53 -20.00 10.46
C LEU A 67 -3.33 -21.25 11.33
N GLU A 68 -2.48 -22.20 10.92
CA GLU A 68 -2.09 -23.34 11.75
C GLU A 68 -1.39 -22.90 13.05
N TYR A 69 -0.70 -21.76 13.03
CA TYR A 69 -0.05 -21.18 14.20
C TYR A 69 -0.96 -20.25 15.03
N PHE A 70 -2.24 -20.10 14.66
CA PHE A 70 -3.14 -19.18 15.35
C PHE A 70 -3.73 -19.79 16.64
N LEU A 71 -3.38 -19.18 17.76
CA LEU A 71 -4.05 -19.37 19.04
C LEU A 71 -4.58 -18.00 19.50
N PRO A 72 -5.90 -17.82 19.61
CA PRO A 72 -6.47 -16.52 19.91
C PRO A 72 -5.98 -16.02 21.28
N PRO A 73 -5.54 -14.75 21.38
CA PRO A 73 -5.20 -14.16 22.67
C PRO A 73 -6.46 -14.01 23.54
N GLU A 74 -6.27 -13.86 24.85
CA GLU A 74 -7.38 -13.67 25.82
C GLU A 74 -8.27 -12.48 25.45
N LYS A 75 -7.65 -11.41 24.93
CA LYS A 75 -8.31 -10.18 24.48
C LYS A 75 -8.02 -9.99 23.00
N ILE A 76 -9.05 -10.10 22.18
CA ILE A 76 -8.94 -9.79 20.75
C ILE A 76 -8.93 -8.27 20.57
N ARG A 77 -7.88 -7.78 19.90
CA ARG A 77 -7.68 -6.36 19.64
C ARG A 77 -7.56 -6.09 18.15
N VAL A 78 -8.03 -4.92 17.75
CA VAL A 78 -7.93 -4.40 16.38
C VAL A 78 -7.19 -3.08 16.41
N GLN A 79 -6.10 -3.00 15.67
CA GLN A 79 -5.32 -1.78 15.55
C GLN A 79 -6.08 -0.74 14.71
N LYS A 80 -6.26 0.48 15.25
CA LYS A 80 -6.94 1.60 14.58
C LYS A 80 -5.97 2.62 14.00
N SER A 81 -4.84 2.81 14.67
CA SER A 81 -3.71 3.61 14.21
C SER A 81 -2.44 3.04 14.84
N GLU A 82 -1.28 3.62 14.52
CA GLU A 82 -0.05 3.11 15.09
C GLU A 82 -0.02 3.26 16.62
N GLY A 83 0.37 2.20 17.31
CA GLY A 83 0.29 2.13 18.78
C GLY A 83 -1.12 2.07 19.40
N CYS A 84 -2.19 2.32 18.64
CA CYS A 84 -3.55 2.44 19.16
C CYS A 84 -4.44 1.24 18.77
N TYR A 85 -5.12 0.67 19.76
CA TYR A 85 -5.92 -0.54 19.63
C TYR A 85 -7.33 -0.35 20.19
N MET A 86 -8.29 -1.01 19.55
CA MET A 86 -9.65 -1.20 20.06
C MET A 86 -9.79 -2.63 20.54
N GLU A 87 -10.42 -2.83 21.70
CA GLU A 87 -10.64 -4.15 22.30
C GLU A 87 -12.13 -4.49 22.23
N PHE A 88 -12.45 -5.70 21.76
CA PHE A 88 -13.83 -6.16 21.67
C PHE A 88 -14.44 -6.34 23.05
N LYS A 89 -15.69 -5.88 23.24
CA LYS A 89 -16.47 -6.12 24.47
C LYS A 89 -16.75 -7.60 24.69
N VAL A 90 -17.12 -8.29 23.62
CA VAL A 90 -17.38 -9.72 23.57
C VAL A 90 -16.41 -10.33 22.58
N SER A 91 -15.67 -11.35 23.01
CA SER A 91 -14.69 -11.99 22.14
C SER A 91 -15.38 -12.56 20.89
N PRO A 92 -14.91 -12.23 19.67
CA PRO A 92 -15.44 -12.82 18.46
C PRO A 92 -15.21 -14.34 18.43
N GLU A 93 -15.94 -15.04 17.57
CA GLU A 93 -15.73 -16.46 17.34
C GLU A 93 -14.27 -16.71 16.88
N ARG A 94 -13.70 -17.87 17.22
CA ARG A 94 -12.32 -18.23 16.88
C ARG A 94 -12.00 -18.04 15.38
N SER A 95 -12.93 -18.43 14.50
CA SER A 95 -12.80 -18.28 13.05
C SER A 95 -12.69 -16.80 12.65
N GLN A 96 -13.60 -15.97 13.13
CA GLN A 96 -13.60 -14.52 12.91
C GLN A 96 -12.37 -13.83 13.51
N ALA A 97 -11.95 -14.23 14.71
CA ALA A 97 -10.73 -13.73 15.36
C ALA A 97 -9.49 -14.04 14.51
N ALA A 98 -9.42 -15.24 13.95
CA ALA A 98 -8.34 -15.67 13.07
C ALA A 98 -8.30 -14.86 11.77
N ASP A 99 -9.46 -14.64 11.13
CA ASP A 99 -9.57 -13.84 9.91
C ASP A 99 -9.20 -12.36 10.16
N LEU A 100 -9.63 -11.80 11.31
CA LEU A 100 -9.24 -10.45 11.73
C LEU A 100 -7.73 -10.34 11.96
N ALA A 101 -7.14 -11.27 12.71
CA ALA A 101 -5.71 -11.30 12.96
C ALA A 101 -4.92 -11.43 11.64
N TYR A 102 -5.37 -12.29 10.74
CA TYR A 102 -4.74 -12.51 9.45
C TYR A 102 -4.81 -11.24 8.58
N ALA A 103 -5.98 -10.60 8.48
CA ALA A 103 -6.13 -9.36 7.74
C ALA A 103 -5.30 -8.20 8.33
N GLN A 104 -5.17 -8.11 9.66
CA GLN A 104 -4.30 -7.14 10.32
C GLN A 104 -2.82 -7.36 9.98
N LEU A 105 -2.38 -8.61 9.92
CA LEU A 105 -1.00 -8.95 9.53
C LEU A 105 -0.70 -8.50 8.10
N TRP A 106 -1.61 -8.71 7.16
CA TRP A 106 -1.49 -8.20 5.79
C TRP A 106 -1.50 -6.67 5.71
N ALA A 107 -2.36 -6.02 6.50
CA ALA A 107 -2.40 -4.56 6.58
C ALA A 107 -1.06 -3.99 7.07
N PHE A 108 -0.47 -4.59 8.11
CA PHE A 108 0.88 -4.22 8.59
C PHE A 108 1.93 -4.35 7.49
N CYS A 109 1.97 -5.50 6.79
CA CYS A 109 2.89 -5.70 5.66
C CYS A 109 2.71 -4.62 4.58
N GLY A 110 1.47 -4.24 4.28
CA GLY A 110 1.12 -3.21 3.30
C GLY A 110 1.66 -1.83 3.67
N ARG A 111 1.49 -1.41 4.93
CA ARG A 111 2.00 -0.13 5.45
C ARG A 111 3.52 -0.03 5.37
N HIS A 112 4.19 -1.14 5.62
CA HIS A 112 5.63 -1.17 5.85
C HIS A 112 6.41 -1.84 4.70
N LEU A 113 5.80 -1.93 3.52
CA LEU A 113 6.29 -2.72 2.39
C LEU A 113 7.71 -2.34 1.93
N ASP A 114 7.98 -1.04 1.80
CA ASP A 114 9.29 -0.49 1.37
C ASP A 114 10.39 -0.58 2.44
N GLY A 115 10.01 -0.86 3.69
CA GLY A 115 10.93 -1.11 4.80
C GLY A 115 11.17 -2.59 5.07
N LEU A 116 10.19 -3.46 4.77
CA LEU A 116 10.29 -4.91 4.99
C LEU A 116 10.97 -5.63 3.81
N THR A 117 10.96 -5.04 2.63
CA THR A 117 11.51 -5.63 1.39
C THR A 117 12.40 -4.63 0.65
N PRO A 118 13.20 -5.06 -0.35
CA PRO A 118 13.87 -4.13 -1.26
C PRO A 118 12.90 -3.46 -2.26
N PHE A 119 11.58 -3.57 -2.04
CA PHE A 119 10.57 -2.91 -2.85
C PHE A 119 10.73 -1.40 -2.77
N THR A 120 10.62 -0.74 -3.93
CA THR A 120 10.55 0.70 -4.02
C THR A 120 9.14 1.08 -4.48
N PRO A 121 8.53 2.19 -4.01
CA PRO A 121 7.29 2.71 -4.59
C PRO A 121 7.55 3.39 -5.94
N LYS A 122 6.51 3.59 -6.76
CA LYS A 122 6.64 4.35 -8.02
C LYS A 122 7.03 5.81 -7.72
N LYS A 123 7.79 6.37 -8.65
CA LYS A 123 8.23 7.76 -8.61
C LYS A 123 7.06 8.71 -8.83
N GLU A 124 7.01 9.80 -8.07
CA GLU A 124 6.13 10.93 -8.38
C GLU A 124 6.66 11.72 -9.59
N ILE A 125 5.77 12.30 -10.40
CA ILE A 125 6.11 12.98 -11.67
C ILE A 125 7.22 14.04 -11.49
N SER A 126 7.24 14.73 -10.35
CA SER A 126 8.14 15.85 -10.03
C SER A 126 9.24 15.54 -9.01
N LYS A 127 9.34 14.32 -8.47
CA LYS A 127 10.33 13.99 -7.43
C LYS A 127 11.57 13.31 -8.01
N ASP A 128 12.50 12.90 -7.16
CA ASP A 128 13.57 11.98 -7.55
C ASP A 128 13.12 10.52 -7.50
N LYS A 129 13.92 9.62 -8.07
CA LYS A 129 13.66 8.18 -7.98
C LYS A 129 13.69 7.75 -6.51
N PRO A 130 12.67 7.02 -6.02
CA PRO A 130 12.68 6.53 -4.65
C PRO A 130 13.87 5.63 -4.37
N VAL A 131 14.51 5.83 -3.23
CA VAL A 131 15.63 5.01 -2.76
C VAL A 131 15.09 3.78 -2.02
N THR A 132 15.74 2.63 -2.19
CA THR A 132 15.44 1.42 -1.44
C THR A 132 15.72 1.62 0.05
N LYS A 133 14.70 1.44 0.90
CA LYS A 133 14.83 1.62 2.36
C LYS A 133 15.05 0.30 3.12
N GLY A 134 14.47 -0.80 2.63
CA GLY A 134 14.49 -2.11 3.28
C GLY A 134 15.45 -3.13 2.65
N PRO A 135 15.61 -4.32 3.28
CA PRO A 135 14.93 -4.76 4.51
C PRO A 135 15.56 -4.19 5.79
N ASN A 136 14.74 -3.59 6.67
CA ASN A 136 15.16 -3.05 7.97
C ASN A 136 14.97 -4.11 9.09
N PRO A 137 16.04 -4.55 9.77
CA PRO A 137 15.95 -5.55 10.84
C PRO A 137 15.04 -5.16 12.02
N ALA A 138 15.01 -3.89 12.41
CA ALA A 138 14.16 -3.41 13.50
C ALA A 138 12.67 -3.52 13.15
N LEU A 139 12.33 -3.24 11.89
CA LEU A 139 10.96 -3.35 11.39
C LEU A 139 10.52 -4.81 11.24
N TRP A 140 11.44 -5.70 10.86
CA TRP A 140 11.22 -7.15 10.86
C TRP A 140 10.95 -7.69 12.27
N GLN A 141 11.67 -7.21 13.28
CA GLN A 141 11.38 -7.53 14.67
C GLN A 141 10.00 -7.02 15.10
N GLN A 142 9.63 -5.79 14.72
CA GLN A 142 8.30 -5.24 15.01
C GLN A 142 7.18 -6.08 14.39
N LEU A 143 7.32 -6.48 13.12
CA LEU A 143 6.39 -7.41 12.45
C LEU A 143 6.27 -8.73 13.24
N ALA A 144 7.40 -9.28 13.70
CA ALA A 144 7.40 -10.53 14.44
C ALA A 144 6.68 -10.43 15.78
N ARG A 145 6.92 -9.34 16.53
CA ARG A 145 6.21 -9.04 17.78
C ARG A 145 4.71 -8.84 17.53
N PHE A 146 4.37 -8.06 16.50
CA PHE A 146 2.99 -7.83 16.10
C PHE A 146 2.26 -9.13 15.75
N ALA A 147 2.90 -10.05 15.02
CA ALA A 147 2.32 -11.36 14.72
C ALA A 147 2.06 -12.18 15.99
N LEU A 148 2.98 -12.16 16.96
CA LEU A 148 2.82 -12.86 18.24
C LEU A 148 1.70 -12.25 19.08
N ASP A 149 1.60 -10.92 19.12
CA ASP A 149 0.55 -10.19 19.84
C ASP A 149 -0.84 -10.46 19.26
N LEU A 150 -0.93 -10.69 17.95
CA LEU A 150 -2.15 -11.13 17.27
C LEU A 150 -2.52 -12.59 17.56
N GLY A 151 -1.63 -13.39 18.16
CA GLY A 151 -1.85 -14.81 18.46
C GLY A 151 -1.19 -15.80 17.49
N PHE A 152 -0.33 -15.35 16.58
CA PHE A 152 0.39 -16.23 15.65
C PHE A 152 1.71 -16.72 16.27
N HIS A 153 1.72 -17.95 16.79
CA HIS A 153 2.88 -18.54 17.45
C HIS A 153 3.89 -19.19 16.49
N ILE A 154 4.26 -18.47 15.44
CA ILE A 154 5.20 -18.92 14.41
C ILE A 154 6.62 -19.03 15.01
N PRO A 155 7.33 -20.18 14.89
CA PRO A 155 8.66 -20.37 15.48
C PRO A 155 9.69 -19.33 15.03
N ALA A 156 9.78 -19.07 13.72
CA ALA A 156 10.70 -18.08 13.18
C ALA A 156 10.37 -16.64 13.64
N ALA A 157 9.08 -16.31 13.85
CA ALA A 157 8.69 -15.04 14.43
C ALA A 157 9.12 -14.91 15.90
N LYS A 158 9.05 -15.99 16.70
CA LYS A 158 9.54 -15.98 18.09
C LYS A 158 11.04 -15.70 18.15
N GLU A 159 11.83 -16.37 17.30
CA GLU A 159 13.27 -16.14 17.20
C GLU A 159 13.59 -14.71 16.79
N LEU A 160 12.89 -14.19 15.78
CA LEU A 160 13.08 -12.83 15.28
C LEU A 160 12.67 -11.77 16.31
N ALA A 161 11.58 -11.98 17.05
CA ALA A 161 11.11 -11.07 18.09
C ALA A 161 12.09 -10.97 19.27
N ALA A 162 12.82 -12.05 19.57
CA ALA A 162 13.79 -12.14 20.66
C ALA A 162 15.15 -11.48 20.37
N GLN A 163 15.41 -11.07 19.13
CA GLN A 163 16.64 -10.35 18.77
C GLN A 163 16.65 -8.93 19.37
N ASP A 164 17.76 -8.19 19.23
CA ASP A 164 17.80 -6.77 19.57
C ASP A 164 18.45 -5.95 18.44
N PRO A 165 17.80 -5.87 17.27
CA PRO A 165 18.30 -5.14 16.12
C PRO A 165 18.40 -3.63 16.37
N VAL A 166 17.56 -3.07 17.25
CA VAL A 166 17.58 -1.62 17.53
C VAL A 166 18.88 -1.24 18.24
N SER A 167 19.28 -1.99 19.27
CA SER A 167 20.58 -1.76 19.93
C SER A 167 21.75 -2.02 18.99
N GLN A 168 21.68 -3.05 18.13
CA GLN A 168 22.72 -3.31 17.13
C GLN A 168 22.87 -2.16 16.14
N LEU A 169 21.75 -1.62 15.63
CA LEU A 169 21.76 -0.46 14.74
C LEU A 169 22.29 0.80 15.44
N ALA A 170 21.97 1.01 16.71
CA ALA A 170 22.52 2.10 17.51
C ALA A 170 24.05 1.96 17.70
N VAL A 171 24.55 0.75 17.96
CA VAL A 171 25.99 0.45 18.03
C VAL A 171 26.67 0.72 16.69
N ASP A 172 26.07 0.30 15.58
CA ASP A 172 26.64 0.54 14.25
C ASP A 172 26.67 2.02 13.88
N TYR A 173 25.64 2.79 14.26
CA TYR A 173 25.64 4.24 14.14
C TYR A 173 26.77 4.86 14.96
N LEU A 174 26.90 4.49 16.23
CA LEU A 174 27.95 5.00 17.12
C LEU A 174 29.36 4.67 16.57
N ARG A 175 29.56 3.47 16.02
CA ARG A 175 30.83 3.06 15.40
C ARG A 175 31.17 3.89 14.17
N LYS A 176 30.17 4.31 13.39
CA LYS A 176 30.37 5.19 12.22
C LYS A 176 30.72 6.62 12.64
N VAL A 177 30.08 7.14 13.69
CA VAL A 177 30.32 8.50 14.19
C VAL A 177 31.64 8.59 14.96
N ASN A 178 32.02 7.52 15.68
CA ASN A 178 33.23 7.47 16.48
C ASN A 178 34.03 6.18 16.22
N PRO A 179 34.82 6.13 15.13
CA PRO A 179 35.50 4.90 14.68
C PRO A 179 36.67 4.48 15.58
N LEU A 180 37.19 5.38 16.42
CA LEU A 180 38.32 5.08 17.31
C LEU A 180 37.87 4.40 18.61
N THR A 181 36.58 4.39 18.90
CA THR A 181 36.02 3.80 20.12
C THR A 181 35.64 2.35 19.88
N ALA A 182 36.28 1.43 20.60
CA ALA A 182 36.05 -0.01 20.45
C ALA A 182 34.73 -0.49 21.09
N ASN A 183 34.30 0.15 22.18
CA ASN A 183 33.14 -0.27 22.97
C ASN A 183 32.25 0.93 23.33
N PHE A 184 30.94 0.74 23.27
CA PHE A 184 29.94 1.73 23.69
C PHE A 184 29.22 1.22 24.93
N SER A 185 29.07 2.10 25.93
CA SER A 185 28.30 1.80 27.13
C SER A 185 26.81 1.67 26.83
N ALA A 186 26.08 0.93 27.67
CA ALA A 186 24.63 0.81 27.55
C ALA A 186 23.93 2.19 27.58
N GLN A 187 24.43 3.14 28.37
CA GLN A 187 23.89 4.51 28.43
C GLN A 187 23.99 5.23 27.09
N GLN A 188 25.10 5.08 26.36
CA GLN A 188 25.27 5.69 25.04
C GLN A 188 24.33 5.07 24.00
N ILE A 189 24.16 3.74 24.05
CA ILE A 189 23.22 3.02 23.18
C ILE A 189 21.79 3.50 23.45
N HIS A 190 21.37 3.54 24.73
CA HIS A 190 20.05 4.04 25.12
C HIS A 190 19.83 5.51 24.75
N ALA A 191 20.86 6.37 24.84
CA ALA A 191 20.74 7.77 24.43
C ALA A 191 20.38 7.91 22.94
N VAL A 192 21.00 7.10 22.06
CA VAL A 192 20.68 7.08 20.63
C VAL A 192 19.24 6.60 20.38
N ILE A 193 18.82 5.54 21.06
CA ILE A 193 17.47 4.97 20.93
C ILE A 193 16.39 5.94 21.44
N ASN A 194 16.65 6.62 22.56
CA ASN A 194 15.71 7.57 23.13
C ASN A 194 15.59 8.82 22.25
N ALA A 195 16.70 9.32 21.70
CA ALA A 195 16.70 10.45 20.79
C ALA A 195 15.90 10.16 19.51
N SER A 196 15.98 8.95 18.97
CA SER A 196 15.19 8.57 17.79
C SER A 196 13.70 8.40 18.08
N SER A 197 13.35 7.93 19.28
CA SER A 197 11.94 7.72 19.69
C SER A 197 11.18 9.04 19.91
N GLN A 198 11.85 10.08 20.44
CA GLN A 198 11.24 11.39 20.69
C GLN A 198 10.89 12.15 19.40
N ALA A 199 11.58 11.87 18.29
CA ALA A 199 11.28 12.49 16.99
C ALA A 199 9.94 12.02 16.39
N THR A 200 9.47 10.82 16.74
CA THR A 200 8.28 10.18 16.16
C THR A 200 6.97 10.72 16.75
N VAL A 201 6.97 11.12 18.03
CA VAL A 201 5.77 11.55 18.77
C VAL A 201 5.19 12.89 18.26
N GLN A 202 5.97 13.68 17.52
CA GLN A 202 5.52 14.99 17.01
C GLN A 202 4.69 14.93 15.71
N LEU A 203 4.52 13.75 15.08
CA LEU A 203 3.86 13.61 13.78
C LEU A 203 2.46 12.96 13.85
N GLU A 204 1.85 12.85 15.02
CA GLU A 204 0.48 12.33 15.18
C GLU A 204 -0.56 13.47 15.12
N ASN A 205 -0.70 14.11 13.95
CA ASN A 205 -1.85 14.96 13.67
C ASN A 205 -3.01 14.12 13.12
N THR A 206 -4.22 14.42 13.59
CA THR A 206 -5.48 13.76 13.25
C THR A 206 -5.65 13.63 11.73
N VAL A 207 -5.85 12.41 11.25
CA VAL A 207 -5.77 12.07 9.82
C VAL A 207 -7.11 12.30 9.12
N GLU A 208 -7.20 13.36 8.32
CA GLU A 208 -8.09 13.38 7.16
C GLU A 208 -7.42 12.59 6.04
N CYS A 209 -7.92 11.38 5.74
CA CYS A 209 -7.54 10.69 4.52
C CYS A 209 -7.98 11.54 3.33
N SER A 210 -7.18 11.56 2.27
CA SER A 210 -7.52 12.35 1.09
C SER A 210 -8.81 11.81 0.48
N LEU A 211 -9.87 12.64 0.51
CA LEU A 211 -11.13 12.36 -0.19
C LEU A 211 -11.01 12.65 -1.69
N THR A 212 -9.81 13.03 -2.16
CA THR A 212 -9.56 13.32 -3.56
C THR A 212 -9.72 12.07 -4.41
N GLN A 213 -10.36 12.25 -5.56
CA GLN A 213 -10.45 11.23 -6.57
C GLN A 213 -9.04 10.83 -7.05
N VAL A 214 -8.80 9.53 -7.12
CA VAL A 214 -7.54 8.94 -7.54
C VAL A 214 -7.55 8.65 -9.04
N ASP A 215 -6.45 9.02 -9.69
CA ASP A 215 -6.20 8.77 -11.11
C ASP A 215 -6.22 7.28 -11.45
N VAL A 216 -6.65 6.95 -12.66
CA VAL A 216 -6.84 5.56 -13.09
C VAL A 216 -5.55 4.73 -12.95
N GLU A 217 -4.39 5.32 -13.23
CA GLU A 217 -3.09 4.66 -13.14
C GLU A 217 -2.61 4.34 -11.71
N ARG A 218 -3.20 4.99 -10.70
CA ARG A 218 -2.90 4.78 -9.28
C ARG A 218 -3.81 3.75 -8.61
N ARG A 219 -4.87 3.32 -9.29
CA ARG A 219 -5.87 2.37 -8.75
C ARG A 219 -5.38 0.93 -8.67
N CYS A 220 -4.27 0.60 -9.34
CA CYS A 220 -3.69 -0.74 -9.33
C CYS A 220 -2.18 -0.68 -9.56
N GLY A 221 -1.48 -1.80 -9.39
CA GLY A 221 -0.05 -1.84 -9.56
C GLY A 221 0.72 -1.54 -8.29
N ARG A 222 2.01 -1.33 -8.47
CA ARG A 222 2.89 -0.77 -7.44
C ARG A 222 2.43 0.65 -7.07
N PRO A 223 2.22 0.97 -5.77
CA PRO A 223 1.77 2.28 -5.33
C PRO A 223 2.85 3.34 -5.60
N PHE A 224 2.42 4.58 -5.76
CA PHE A 224 3.31 5.72 -5.76
C PHE A 224 3.78 6.05 -4.33
N GLU A 225 4.83 6.85 -4.21
CA GLU A 225 5.42 7.20 -2.91
C GLU A 225 4.40 7.88 -1.98
N LEU A 226 3.59 8.81 -2.50
CA LEU A 226 2.57 9.47 -1.70
C LEU A 226 1.42 8.52 -1.33
N ASP A 227 1.02 7.64 -2.25
CA ASP A 227 -0.02 6.64 -1.98
C ASP A 227 0.42 5.66 -0.89
N LEU A 228 1.70 5.25 -0.89
CA LEU A 228 2.26 4.37 0.12
C LEU A 228 2.34 5.06 1.49
N GLU A 229 2.63 6.37 1.51
CA GLU A 229 2.62 7.16 2.73
C GLU A 229 1.20 7.37 3.28
N GLU A 230 0.20 7.52 2.41
CA GLU A 230 -1.20 7.53 2.82
C GLU A 230 -1.61 6.14 3.35
N ASP A 231 -1.23 5.07 2.66
CA ASP A 231 -1.45 3.68 3.10
C ASP A 231 -0.92 3.44 4.52
N ARG A 232 0.25 3.99 4.91
CA ARG A 232 0.76 3.91 6.30
C ARG A 232 -0.21 4.46 7.34
N ARG A 233 -1.00 5.46 6.99
CA ARG A 233 -1.92 6.15 7.91
C ARG A 233 -3.29 5.50 7.91
N MET A 234 -3.71 4.88 6.80
CA MET A 234 -5.07 4.38 6.62
C MET A 234 -5.23 2.87 6.46
N LEU A 235 -4.18 2.09 6.22
CA LEU A 235 -4.26 0.63 6.18
C LEU A 235 -4.34 0.03 7.60
N PHE A 236 -5.42 0.36 8.28
CA PHE A 236 -5.89 -0.25 9.51
C PHE A 236 -7.31 -0.74 9.22
N LEU A 237 -7.69 -1.95 9.65
CA LEU A 237 -8.99 -2.51 9.27
C LEU A 237 -10.17 -1.56 9.58
N PRO A 238 -10.27 -0.90 10.75
CA PRO A 238 -11.35 0.04 11.02
C PRO A 238 -11.42 1.17 9.99
N ASN A 239 -10.28 1.66 9.52
CA ASN A 239 -10.19 2.76 8.56
C ASN A 239 -10.47 2.29 7.12
N ILE A 240 -10.03 1.07 6.77
CA ILE A 240 -10.28 0.45 5.45
C ILE A 240 -11.78 0.20 5.25
N TYR A 241 -12.44 -0.32 6.29
CA TYR A 241 -13.86 -0.71 6.23
C TYR A 241 -14.83 0.38 6.71
N ALA A 242 -14.32 1.53 7.16
CA ALA A 242 -15.13 2.70 7.42
C ALA A 242 -15.89 3.13 6.15
N ASP A 243 -17.11 3.62 6.34
CA ASP A 243 -17.84 4.21 5.22
C ASP A 243 -17.11 5.47 4.76
N SER A 244 -16.87 5.57 3.45
CA SER A 244 -16.05 6.63 2.89
C SER A 244 -16.85 7.89 2.64
N GLY A 245 -18.19 7.84 2.58
CA GLY A 245 -19.08 8.96 2.24
C GLY A 245 -18.82 9.61 0.87
N SER A 246 -17.71 9.26 0.21
CA SER A 246 -17.25 9.81 -1.05
C SER A 246 -17.94 9.11 -2.21
N THR A 247 -18.49 9.90 -3.13
CA THR A 247 -19.03 9.44 -4.42
C THR A 247 -17.93 9.09 -5.43
N GLY A 248 -16.69 9.52 -5.19
CA GLY A 248 -15.53 9.29 -6.06
C GLY A 248 -14.68 8.05 -5.71
N VAL A 249 -13.87 7.60 -6.66
CA VAL A 249 -12.88 6.53 -6.46
C VAL A 249 -11.66 7.11 -5.75
N THR A 250 -11.62 6.97 -4.43
CA THR A 250 -10.48 7.38 -3.57
C THR A 250 -9.47 6.24 -3.38
N LEU A 251 -8.29 6.53 -2.83
CA LEU A 251 -7.31 5.49 -2.49
C LEU A 251 -7.89 4.51 -1.47
N ARG A 252 -8.62 5.04 -0.48
CA ARG A 252 -9.35 4.24 0.51
C ARG A 252 -10.33 3.28 -0.14
N PHE A 253 -11.10 3.74 -1.14
CA PHE A 253 -12.00 2.88 -1.90
C PHE A 253 -11.25 1.74 -2.61
N VAL A 254 -10.11 2.04 -3.23
CA VAL A 254 -9.26 1.04 -3.91
C VAL A 254 -8.75 -0.01 -2.91
N ARG A 255 -8.24 0.42 -1.76
CA ARG A 255 -7.74 -0.50 -0.71
C ARG A 255 -8.85 -1.31 -0.07
N ARG A 256 -10.00 -0.70 0.22
CA ARG A 256 -11.21 -1.40 0.69
C ARG A 256 -11.62 -2.48 -0.28
N ASN A 257 -11.63 -2.18 -1.58
CA ASN A 257 -11.96 -3.16 -2.60
C ASN A 257 -10.98 -4.33 -2.62
N LEU A 258 -9.66 -4.05 -2.61
CA LEU A 258 -8.62 -5.09 -2.56
C LEU A 258 -8.78 -5.99 -1.33
N PHE A 259 -8.90 -5.39 -0.14
CA PHE A 259 -9.04 -6.14 1.11
C PHE A 259 -10.35 -6.93 1.15
N THR A 260 -11.45 -6.36 0.65
CA THR A 260 -12.73 -7.07 0.58
C THR A 260 -12.66 -8.29 -0.32
N CYS A 261 -11.94 -8.21 -1.45
CA CYS A 261 -11.77 -9.34 -2.37
C CYS A 261 -10.94 -10.48 -1.77
N ILE A 262 -9.98 -10.18 -0.88
CA ILE A 262 -9.06 -11.19 -0.32
C ILE A 262 -9.57 -11.73 1.01
N PHE A 263 -10.12 -10.88 1.87
CA PHE A 263 -10.44 -11.20 3.27
C PHE A 263 -11.95 -11.17 3.57
N GLY A 264 -12.78 -10.79 2.61
CA GLY A 264 -14.22 -10.57 2.83
C GLY A 264 -14.51 -9.24 3.52
N ARG A 265 -15.74 -9.06 4.03
CA ARG A 265 -16.16 -7.82 4.70
C ARG A 265 -16.06 -7.96 6.21
N PHE A 266 -15.47 -6.96 6.84
CA PHE A 266 -15.53 -6.78 8.30
C PHE A 266 -16.51 -5.65 8.66
N HIS A 267 -17.08 -5.74 9.86
CA HIS A 267 -17.94 -4.72 10.43
C HIS A 267 -17.38 -4.28 11.78
N PHE A 268 -17.32 -2.97 12.00
CA PHE A 268 -16.79 -2.36 13.21
C PHE A 268 -17.81 -1.36 13.81
N PRO A 269 -18.93 -1.82 14.38
CA PRO A 269 -19.89 -0.94 15.06
C PRO A 269 -19.27 -0.38 16.35
N ASP A 270 -19.56 0.90 16.67
CA ASP A 270 -19.07 1.55 17.90
C ASP A 270 -19.45 0.76 19.17
N ASP A 271 -20.60 0.09 19.14
CA ASP A 271 -21.15 -0.69 20.24
C ASP A 271 -20.31 -1.92 20.58
N THR A 272 -19.47 -2.41 19.65
CA THR A 272 -18.71 -3.66 19.81
C THR A 272 -17.40 -3.49 20.57
N PHE A 273 -16.93 -2.26 20.77
CA PHE A 273 -15.67 -1.94 21.42
C PHE A 273 -15.88 -1.23 22.75
N TYR A 274 -14.97 -1.45 23.70
CA TYR A 274 -14.90 -0.58 24.89
C TYR A 274 -14.58 0.85 24.45
N SER A 275 -15.25 1.85 25.05
CA SER A 275 -14.95 3.27 24.80
C SER A 275 -13.47 3.51 25.10
N SER A 276 -12.70 3.92 24.10
CA SER A 276 -11.24 3.94 24.17
C SER A 276 -10.72 4.84 25.29
N VAL A 277 -10.18 4.22 26.33
CA VAL A 277 -9.12 4.79 27.18
C VAL A 277 -8.13 3.66 27.47
N VAL A 278 -7.18 3.43 26.58
CA VAL A 278 -5.97 2.68 26.95
C VAL A 278 -4.75 3.33 26.32
N SER A 279 -3.89 3.78 27.23
CA SER A 279 -2.57 4.38 27.02
C SER A 279 -1.59 3.44 26.32
N CYS A 280 -0.74 4.03 25.46
CA CYS A 280 0.47 3.41 24.93
C CYS A 280 1.45 3.09 26.06
N ALA A 281 1.66 1.82 26.37
CA ALA A 281 2.89 1.36 27.02
C ALA A 281 3.18 -0.10 26.60
N PRO A 282 4.43 -0.44 26.23
CA PRO A 282 4.83 -1.82 25.99
C PRO A 282 4.92 -2.56 27.33
N SER A 283 4.13 -3.63 27.47
CA SER A 283 4.26 -4.57 28.57
C SER A 283 5.43 -5.52 28.33
N ASP A 284 6.59 -5.22 28.93
CA ASP A 284 7.69 -6.17 29.08
C ASP A 284 7.30 -7.26 30.10
N PRO A 285 7.48 -8.57 29.80
CA PRO A 285 7.25 -9.63 30.76
C PRO A 285 8.50 -9.86 31.64
N ALA A 286 8.57 -9.20 32.81
CA ALA A 286 9.51 -9.58 33.86
C ALA A 286 9.00 -10.79 34.68
N PRO A 287 9.88 -11.69 35.16
CA PRO A 287 9.47 -12.95 35.79
C PRO A 287 8.95 -12.72 37.22
N LYS A 288 7.68 -13.08 37.45
CA LYS A 288 7.01 -12.96 38.75
C LYS A 288 7.58 -13.94 39.78
N LYS A 289 8.45 -13.47 40.67
CA LYS A 289 8.57 -14.03 42.03
C LYS A 289 7.51 -13.38 42.92
N ARG A 290 6.53 -14.18 43.33
CA ARG A 290 5.48 -13.80 44.29
C ARG A 290 6.10 -13.40 45.64
N ARG A 291 5.85 -12.16 46.06
CA ARG A 291 5.67 -11.80 47.48
C ARG A 291 4.38 -11.00 47.59
N ARG A 292 3.49 -11.47 48.48
CA ARG A 292 2.31 -10.73 48.93
C ARG A 292 2.77 -9.58 49.81
N VAL A 293 2.27 -8.38 49.55
CA VAL A 293 2.14 -7.30 50.52
C VAL A 293 0.80 -6.63 50.22
N ASP A 294 -0.08 -6.63 51.21
CA ASP A 294 -1.31 -5.85 51.23
C ASP A 294 -0.94 -4.36 51.37
N ASP A 295 -1.45 -3.50 50.50
CA ASP A 295 -1.53 -2.05 50.76
C ASP A 295 -2.65 -1.42 49.91
N ASP A 296 -3.83 -1.28 50.52
CA ASP A 296 -4.94 -0.49 49.99
C ASP A 296 -4.67 0.99 50.28
N ARG A 297 -4.02 1.68 49.34
CA ARG A 297 -4.01 3.15 49.30
C ARG A 297 -4.29 3.67 47.90
N GLU A 298 -5.50 4.19 47.74
CA GLU A 298 -5.95 4.95 46.59
C GLU A 298 -5.08 6.22 46.45
N PRO A 299 -4.48 6.49 45.26
CA PRO A 299 -3.64 7.66 45.09
C PRO A 299 -4.51 8.92 45.02
N THR A 300 -4.54 9.69 46.11
CA THR A 300 -5.12 11.03 46.12
C THR A 300 -4.21 11.98 45.33
N TYR A 301 -4.67 12.41 44.16
CA TYR A 301 -3.97 13.42 43.36
C TYR A 301 -4.15 14.82 44.00
N PRO A 302 -3.12 15.68 44.00
CA PRO A 302 -3.24 17.04 44.53
C PRO A 302 -4.32 17.84 43.79
N GLU A 303 -5.26 18.45 44.53
CA GLU A 303 -6.38 19.23 43.97
C GLU A 303 -5.94 20.34 43.01
N GLU A 304 -4.72 20.86 43.16
CA GLU A 304 -4.12 21.85 42.24
C GLU A 304 -3.95 21.32 40.81
N ILE A 305 -3.66 20.02 40.64
CA ILE A 305 -3.49 19.41 39.31
C ILE A 305 -4.85 19.24 38.62
N ILE A 306 -5.89 18.94 39.40
CA ILE A 306 -7.26 18.80 38.89
C ILE A 306 -7.77 20.15 38.38
N GLY A 307 -7.58 21.23 39.15
CA GLY A 307 -7.96 22.58 38.72
C GLY A 307 -7.24 23.04 37.45
N GLU A 308 -5.95 22.71 37.29
CA GLU A 308 -5.21 23.06 36.08
C GLU A 308 -5.69 22.29 34.84
N LEU A 309 -6.08 21.02 35.02
CA LEU A 309 -6.64 20.19 33.96
C LEU A 309 -8.03 20.65 33.53
N GLU A 310 -8.88 21.06 34.47
CA GLU A 310 -10.21 21.61 34.17
C GLU A 310 -10.13 22.91 33.37
N VAL A 311 -9.19 23.80 33.72
CA VAL A 311 -8.95 25.04 32.96
C VAL A 311 -8.44 24.74 31.55
N LYS A 312 -7.52 23.77 31.41
CA LYS A 312 -7.03 23.32 30.10
C LYS A 312 -8.15 22.71 29.26
N LEU A 313 -9.01 21.88 29.85
CA LEU A 313 -10.16 21.29 29.17
C LEU A 313 -11.13 22.37 28.68
N ALA A 314 -11.52 23.30 29.56
CA ALA A 314 -12.41 24.40 29.20
C ALA A 314 -11.82 25.36 28.14
N SER A 315 -10.48 25.48 28.08
CA SER A 315 -9.81 26.24 27.02
C SER A 315 -9.82 25.50 25.67
N SER A 316 -9.66 24.17 25.70
CA SER A 316 -9.69 23.30 24.53
C SER A 316 -11.08 23.24 23.92
N GLU A 317 -12.13 23.12 24.74
CA GLU A 317 -13.53 23.13 24.29
C GLU A 317 -13.90 24.44 23.59
N ARG A 318 -13.46 25.59 24.14
CA ARG A 318 -13.65 26.89 23.51
C ARG A 318 -12.95 26.99 22.17
N ALA A 319 -11.71 26.49 22.06
CA ALA A 319 -10.98 26.46 20.80
C ALA A 319 -11.67 25.56 19.75
N PHE A 320 -12.20 24.41 20.18
CA PHE A 320 -12.93 23.49 19.30
C PHE A 320 -14.21 24.11 18.75
N VAL A 321 -15.00 24.80 19.60
CA VAL A 321 -16.21 25.50 19.16
C VAL A 321 -15.89 26.64 18.20
N ALA A 322 -14.82 27.40 18.45
CA ALA A 322 -14.37 28.45 17.54
C ALA A 322 -13.96 27.88 16.17
N LEU A 323 -13.20 26.78 16.15
CA LEU A 323 -12.79 26.12 14.92
C LEU A 323 -13.98 25.57 14.12
N ARG A 324 -14.95 24.96 14.81
CA ARG A 324 -16.19 24.47 14.19
C ARG A 324 -16.98 25.61 13.54
N THR A 325 -17.03 26.77 14.19
CA THR A 325 -17.71 27.96 13.66
C THR A 325 -16.99 28.49 12.42
N ALA A 326 -15.67 28.60 12.44
CA ALA A 326 -14.87 29.00 11.29
C ALA A 326 -15.02 28.04 10.09
N ASN A 327 -15.11 26.72 10.34
CA ASN A 327 -15.35 25.74 9.29
C ASN A 327 -16.73 25.91 8.63
N MET A 328 -17.78 26.17 9.42
CA MET A 328 -19.11 26.46 8.86
C MET A 328 -19.10 27.71 7.97
N GLU A 329 -18.42 28.78 8.39
CA GLU A 329 -18.28 29.99 7.57
C GLU A 329 -17.52 29.71 6.26
N LEU A 330 -16.50 28.86 6.32
CA LEU A 330 -15.73 28.48 5.13
C LEU A 330 -16.57 27.66 4.15
N GLU A 331 -17.37 26.72 4.64
CA GLU A 331 -18.31 25.93 3.83
C GLU A 331 -19.38 26.81 3.17
N GLU A 332 -19.87 27.83 3.86
CA GLU A 332 -20.83 28.78 3.30
C GLU A 332 -20.18 29.63 2.18
N ARG A 333 -18.94 30.09 2.39
CA ARG A 333 -18.18 30.77 1.34
C ARG A 333 -17.92 29.89 0.12
N PHE A 334 -17.61 28.62 0.34
CA PHE A 334 -17.38 27.67 -0.76
C PHE A 334 -18.66 27.47 -1.58
N ARG A 335 -19.80 27.23 -0.93
CA ARG A 335 -21.10 27.15 -1.60
C ARG A 335 -21.46 28.42 -2.38
N SER A 336 -21.18 29.60 -1.82
CA SER A 336 -21.40 30.88 -2.52
C SER A 336 -20.54 31.01 -3.78
N LEU A 337 -19.28 30.58 -3.72
CA LEU A 337 -18.38 30.58 -4.88
C LEU A 337 -18.83 29.58 -5.95
N GLU A 338 -19.30 28.39 -5.56
CA GLU A 338 -19.87 27.41 -6.49
C GLU A 338 -21.09 27.95 -7.24
N CYS A 339 -22.00 28.63 -6.53
CA CYS A 339 -23.14 29.30 -7.16
C CYS A 339 -22.70 30.36 -8.18
N ARG A 340 -21.73 31.23 -7.82
CA ARG A 340 -21.20 32.23 -8.77
C ARG A 340 -20.52 31.60 -9.98
N HIS A 341 -19.79 30.50 -9.78
CA HIS A 341 -19.16 29.79 -10.88
C HIS A 341 -20.20 29.21 -11.84
N ALA A 342 -21.26 28.60 -11.32
CA ALA A 342 -22.37 28.11 -12.13
C ALA A 342 -23.07 29.23 -12.93
N GLU A 343 -23.27 30.41 -12.33
CA GLU A 343 -23.82 31.58 -13.03
C GLU A 343 -22.91 32.08 -14.16
N LEU A 344 -21.60 32.07 -13.96
CA LEU A 344 -20.63 32.47 -14.99
C LEU A 344 -20.63 31.49 -16.17
N LEU A 345 -20.71 30.18 -15.90
CA LEU A 345 -20.83 29.17 -16.96
C LEU A 345 -22.12 29.34 -17.77
N ALA A 346 -23.26 29.55 -17.11
CA ALA A 346 -24.53 29.79 -17.79
C ALA A 346 -24.47 31.05 -18.68
N ARG A 347 -23.81 32.13 -18.22
CA ARG A 347 -23.59 33.35 -19.03
C ARG A 347 -22.69 33.10 -20.23
N GLN A 348 -21.67 32.26 -20.09
CA GLN A 348 -20.76 31.91 -21.17
C GLN A 348 -21.48 31.10 -22.25
N GLU A 349 -22.34 30.15 -21.88
CA GLU A 349 -23.15 29.37 -22.82
C GLU A 349 -24.09 30.25 -23.65
N VAL A 350 -24.83 31.17 -23.01
CA VAL A 350 -25.71 32.13 -23.72
C VAL A 350 -24.92 33.05 -24.66
N ALA A 351 -23.71 33.47 -24.29
CA ALA A 351 -22.84 34.28 -25.16
C ALA A 351 -22.36 33.48 -26.39
N THR A 352 -22.13 32.17 -26.25
CA THR A 352 -21.73 31.32 -27.38
C THR A 352 -22.88 30.97 -28.33
N GLU A 353 -24.12 30.93 -27.84
CA GLU A 353 -25.31 30.73 -28.68
C GLU A 353 -25.64 31.98 -29.50
N ASN A 354 -25.60 33.16 -28.89
CA ASN A 354 -25.84 34.43 -29.60
C ASN A 354 -24.74 34.78 -30.61
N GLY A 355 -23.54 34.21 -30.49
CA GLY A 355 -22.43 34.39 -31.44
C GLY A 355 -22.53 33.56 -32.72
N ARG A 356 -23.49 32.63 -32.83
CA ARG A 356 -23.65 31.74 -34.01
C ARG A 356 -24.70 32.20 -35.03
N GLU A 357 -25.51 33.22 -34.73
CA GLU A 357 -26.62 33.64 -35.61
C GLU A 357 -26.25 34.67 -36.69
N HIS A 358 -24.98 35.06 -36.82
CA HIS A 358 -24.53 35.99 -37.87
C HIS A 358 -23.33 35.47 -38.67
N THR A 359 -23.58 34.47 -39.53
CA THR A 359 -22.79 34.25 -40.75
C THR A 359 -23.71 34.38 -41.96
N PRO A 360 -23.58 35.42 -42.80
CA PRO A 360 -24.39 35.55 -44.00
C PRO A 360 -23.85 34.61 -45.08
N THR A 361 -24.72 33.72 -45.56
CA THR A 361 -24.51 32.86 -46.72
C THR A 361 -24.42 33.75 -47.97
N LEU A 362 -23.25 33.78 -48.62
CA LEU A 362 -23.07 34.38 -49.94
C LEU A 362 -23.08 33.26 -50.98
N ASP A 363 -24.16 33.21 -51.77
CA ASP A 363 -24.23 32.47 -53.02
C ASP A 363 -23.30 33.12 -54.06
N VAL A 364 -22.40 32.34 -54.66
CA VAL A 364 -21.66 32.74 -55.87
C VAL A 364 -21.67 31.58 -56.86
N GLU A 365 -22.33 31.85 -57.99
CA GLU A 365 -22.40 31.04 -59.20
C GLU A 365 -21.05 30.91 -59.95
N MET A 366 -21.01 29.83 -60.71
CA MET A 366 -20.02 29.33 -61.67
C MET A 366 -19.17 30.33 -62.49
N THR A 367 -17.96 29.90 -62.86
CA THR A 367 -17.61 29.73 -64.30
C THR A 367 -16.35 28.86 -64.50
N GLU A 368 -16.46 27.93 -65.47
CA GLU A 368 -15.41 27.09 -66.02
C GLU A 368 -14.33 27.90 -66.77
N THR A 369 -13.07 27.43 -66.76
CA THR A 369 -12.27 27.33 -68.00
C THR A 369 -11.00 26.47 -67.82
N ALA A 370 -10.91 25.46 -68.68
CA ALA A 370 -9.74 24.90 -69.39
C ALA A 370 -8.44 24.45 -68.65
N LEU A 371 -8.21 23.13 -68.78
CA LEU A 371 -6.95 22.35 -68.81
C LEU A 371 -5.87 22.95 -69.78
N PRO A 372 -4.58 22.50 -69.78
CA PRO A 372 -4.15 21.10 -69.58
C PRO A 372 -2.77 20.79 -68.94
N GLU A 373 -2.65 19.49 -68.59
CA GLU A 373 -1.49 18.58 -68.65
C GLU A 373 -0.10 19.02 -68.15
N ASN A 374 0.44 18.35 -67.11
CA ASN A 374 1.48 17.32 -67.32
C ASN A 374 1.94 16.63 -66.00
N ASP A 375 1.94 15.30 -66.08
CA ASP A 375 3.01 14.34 -65.76
C ASP A 375 3.87 14.43 -64.47
N ARG A 376 3.92 13.26 -63.80
CA ARG A 376 5.06 12.62 -63.10
C ARG A 376 5.58 13.16 -61.74
N SER A 377 5.25 12.35 -60.73
CA SER A 377 6.19 11.49 -59.98
C SER A 377 7.31 12.09 -59.10
N ARG A 378 7.23 11.65 -57.83
CA ARG A 378 8.33 11.14 -56.98
C ARG A 378 9.42 12.09 -56.46
N SER A 379 9.43 12.15 -55.13
CA SER A 379 10.52 11.70 -54.25
C SER A 379 11.74 12.59 -54.03
N THR A 380 12.00 12.79 -52.73
CA THR A 380 13.30 12.97 -52.06
C THR A 380 14.13 14.21 -52.39
N ARG A 381 14.56 14.94 -51.35
CA ARG A 381 15.95 14.91 -50.85
C ARG A 381 16.27 16.17 -50.03
N ARG A 382 16.57 15.91 -48.75
CA ARG A 382 17.62 16.50 -47.91
C ARG A 382 18.48 17.59 -48.60
N GLU A 383 18.54 18.79 -48.06
CA GLU A 383 19.74 19.63 -48.13
C GLU A 383 19.80 20.58 -46.94
N ARG A 384 20.89 20.47 -46.18
CA ARG A 384 21.35 21.44 -45.19
C ARG A 384 21.88 22.65 -45.92
N ARG A 385 21.56 23.88 -45.51
CA ARG A 385 22.53 24.98 -45.55
C ARG A 385 22.39 25.89 -44.35
N ARG A 386 23.54 26.05 -43.69
CA ARG A 386 23.92 27.14 -42.80
C ARG A 386 23.89 28.46 -43.58
N THR A 387 23.46 29.54 -42.93
CA THR A 387 23.99 30.88 -43.18
C THR A 387 24.09 31.63 -41.85
N ASN A 388 25.32 32.03 -41.55
CA ASN A 388 25.68 33.02 -40.54
C ASN A 388 25.21 34.41 -40.99
N SER A 389 25.05 35.32 -40.02
CA SER A 389 25.52 36.73 -39.97
C SER A 389 24.48 37.65 -39.25
N PRO A 390 24.82 38.89 -38.84
CA PRO A 390 25.31 39.16 -37.48
C PRO A 390 24.67 40.42 -36.83
N GLY A 391 25.04 40.69 -35.57
CA GLY A 391 25.32 42.05 -35.08
C GLY A 391 24.16 42.95 -34.65
N ARG A 392 24.14 43.31 -33.37
CA ARG A 392 24.22 44.72 -32.90
C ARG A 392 24.32 44.80 -31.36
N ASP A 393 25.49 45.26 -30.92
CA ASP A 393 25.79 46.35 -29.96
C ASP A 393 24.84 46.51 -28.74
N GLN A 394 25.28 46.18 -27.52
CA GLN A 394 26.09 46.98 -26.58
C GLN A 394 25.43 48.30 -26.13
N VAL A 395 25.14 48.44 -24.82
CA VAL A 395 25.50 49.61 -23.97
C VAL A 395 25.52 49.22 -22.46
N ALA A 396 26.65 49.57 -21.80
CA ALA A 396 26.93 49.88 -20.37
C ALA A 396 26.68 48.82 -19.26
N SER A 397 27.70 48.30 -18.54
CA SER A 397 28.61 48.92 -17.52
C SER A 397 27.84 49.41 -16.27
N GLU A 398 28.24 49.21 -15.01
CA GLU A 398 29.51 48.91 -14.36
C GLU A 398 29.20 48.74 -12.84
N LEU A 399 29.89 47.84 -12.12
CA LEU A 399 30.46 48.10 -10.78
C LEU A 399 31.11 46.82 -10.21
N ALA A 400 32.40 46.95 -9.90
CA ALA A 400 33.29 45.94 -9.35
C ALA A 400 33.36 46.02 -7.81
N ASN A 401 33.71 44.90 -7.15
CA ASN A 401 34.86 44.76 -6.21
C ASN A 401 34.85 43.42 -5.41
N ASN A 402 35.64 42.43 -5.89
CA ASN A 402 36.68 41.58 -5.23
C ASN A 402 36.61 41.16 -3.72
N PRO A 403 37.41 40.15 -3.26
CA PRO A 403 37.84 38.86 -3.88
C PRO A 403 38.00 37.65 -2.87
N LEU A 404 38.44 36.48 -3.41
CA LEU A 404 39.08 35.29 -2.74
C LEU A 404 38.15 34.38 -1.89
N THR A 405 38.14 33.04 -1.94
CA THR A 405 39.07 31.97 -2.36
C THR A 405 38.28 30.70 -2.78
N SER A 406 38.81 29.95 -3.75
CA SER A 406 38.42 28.56 -4.07
C SER A 406 39.30 27.57 -3.27
N PRO A 407 38.89 26.29 -3.07
CA PRO A 407 39.43 25.28 -4.00
C PRO A 407 38.45 24.16 -4.39
N ASN A 408 38.49 23.84 -5.69
CA ASN A 408 38.53 22.52 -6.32
C ASN A 408 37.52 21.42 -5.91
N HIS A 409 36.56 21.15 -6.81
CA HIS A 409 36.07 19.79 -7.05
C HIS A 409 35.85 19.56 -8.57
N PRO A 410 36.16 18.38 -9.13
CA PRO A 410 36.13 18.16 -10.58
C PRO A 410 34.69 17.96 -11.08
N SER A 411 34.37 18.64 -12.17
CA SER A 411 33.16 18.45 -12.96
C SER A 411 33.25 17.18 -13.80
N HIS A 412 32.36 16.21 -13.54
CA HIS A 412 31.98 15.20 -14.53
C HIS A 412 30.69 15.66 -15.21
N LYS A 413 30.81 16.15 -16.45
CA LYS A 413 29.68 16.31 -17.35
C LYS A 413 29.23 14.92 -17.80
N GLN A 414 28.01 14.54 -17.47
CA GLN A 414 27.32 13.44 -18.15
C GLN A 414 26.03 14.01 -18.75
N GLU A 415 26.08 14.29 -20.05
CA GLU A 415 24.89 14.48 -20.87
C GLU A 415 24.09 13.17 -20.83
N GLN A 416 22.89 13.20 -20.27
CA GLN A 416 21.94 12.10 -20.41
C GLN A 416 20.71 12.57 -21.19
N LYS A 417 20.55 11.94 -22.36
CA LYS A 417 19.42 12.00 -23.26
C LYS A 417 18.14 11.63 -22.54
N TYR A 418 17.09 12.41 -22.78
CA TYR A 418 15.71 12.05 -22.48
C TYR A 418 15.34 10.73 -23.17
N GLY A 419 14.91 9.75 -22.39
CA GLY A 419 14.39 8.47 -22.85
C GLY A 419 13.29 7.97 -21.92
N HIS A 420 12.18 7.50 -22.51
CA HIS A 420 10.99 6.97 -21.85
C HIS A 420 11.28 6.00 -20.69
N GLY A 421 11.13 6.48 -19.44
CA GLY A 421 11.36 5.72 -18.21
C GLY A 421 10.19 4.87 -17.74
N GLY A 422 9.51 4.15 -18.64
CA GLY A 422 8.42 3.21 -18.28
C GLY A 422 8.76 1.74 -18.52
N ALA A 423 9.71 1.43 -19.40
CA ALA A 423 9.96 0.06 -19.86
C ALA A 423 10.95 -0.71 -18.98
N ASP A 424 11.92 -0.04 -18.37
CA ASP A 424 12.99 -0.71 -17.61
C ASP A 424 12.51 -1.26 -16.26
N ASP A 425 11.63 -0.53 -15.56
CA ASP A 425 11.09 -0.96 -14.27
C ASP A 425 10.15 -2.19 -14.41
N ASP A 426 9.39 -2.26 -15.51
CA ASP A 426 8.54 -3.42 -15.83
C ASP A 426 9.37 -4.63 -16.30
N LYS A 427 10.57 -4.41 -16.85
CA LYS A 427 11.48 -5.48 -17.30
C LYS A 427 12.12 -6.19 -16.12
N GLU A 428 12.64 -5.46 -15.14
CA GLU A 428 13.20 -6.03 -13.91
C GLU A 428 12.16 -6.89 -13.17
N TRP A 429 10.91 -6.44 -13.16
CA TRP A 429 9.80 -7.17 -12.56
C TRP A 429 9.44 -8.45 -13.31
N ARG A 430 9.45 -8.43 -14.65
CA ARG A 430 9.27 -9.64 -15.48
C ARG A 430 10.43 -10.64 -15.31
N GLU A 431 11.66 -10.15 -15.09
CA GLU A 431 12.84 -10.99 -14.87
C GLU A 431 12.72 -11.79 -13.54
N ARG A 432 12.24 -11.14 -12.46
CA ARG A 432 12.01 -11.82 -11.15
C ARG A 432 11.02 -12.98 -11.23
N ARG A 433 9.97 -12.88 -12.07
CA ARG A 433 9.05 -14.00 -12.28
C ARG A 433 9.68 -15.19 -13.00
N ARG A 434 10.71 -14.95 -13.83
CA ARG A 434 11.42 -16.04 -14.54
C ARG A 434 12.36 -16.80 -13.62
N THR A 435 12.92 -16.15 -12.61
CA THR A 435 13.91 -16.76 -11.71
C THR A 435 13.31 -17.50 -10.51
N ASN A 436 12.01 -17.31 -10.22
CA ASN A 436 11.33 -17.91 -9.05
C ASN A 436 10.41 -19.12 -9.37
N SER A 437 10.53 -19.73 -10.55
CA SER A 437 9.90 -21.05 -10.80
C SER A 437 10.72 -22.16 -10.14
N PRO A 438 10.18 -22.95 -9.19
CA PRO A 438 10.87 -24.11 -8.67
C PRO A 438 11.01 -25.15 -9.79
N GLY A 439 12.25 -25.59 -10.01
CA GLY A 439 12.64 -26.48 -11.09
C GLY A 439 11.95 -27.84 -11.05
N ARG A 440 11.57 -28.32 -12.24
CA ARG A 440 11.16 -29.69 -12.52
C ARG A 440 12.34 -30.59 -12.94
N ASP A 441 13.57 -30.08 -12.84
CA ASP A 441 14.77 -30.69 -13.42
C ASP A 441 15.83 -31.03 -12.36
N GLN A 442 15.46 -31.79 -11.32
CA GLN A 442 16.43 -32.47 -10.44
C GLN A 442 15.86 -33.81 -9.92
N VAL A 443 15.57 -34.76 -10.81
CA VAL A 443 15.26 -36.17 -10.42
C VAL A 443 15.92 -37.19 -11.37
N ALA A 444 16.95 -36.82 -12.13
CA ALA A 444 17.50 -37.73 -13.17
C ALA A 444 19.01 -37.98 -13.11
N SER A 445 19.71 -37.72 -11.99
CA SER A 445 21.18 -37.89 -11.96
C SER A 445 21.77 -38.37 -10.63
N GLU A 446 21.07 -39.19 -9.85
CA GLU A 446 21.69 -39.93 -8.74
C GLU A 446 21.15 -41.36 -8.68
N LEU A 447 21.59 -42.20 -9.62
CA LEU A 447 21.33 -43.64 -9.62
C LEU A 447 22.43 -44.35 -10.44
N ALA A 448 23.67 -44.24 -9.98
CA ALA A 448 24.76 -45.12 -10.35
C ALA A 448 25.88 -44.97 -9.31
N ASP A 449 25.90 -45.86 -8.32
CA ASP A 449 27.09 -46.61 -7.88
C ASP A 449 26.83 -47.26 -6.51
N ASN A 450 26.61 -48.57 -6.61
CA ASN A 450 26.69 -49.57 -5.54
C ASN A 450 28.14 -50.15 -5.60
N PRO A 451 28.73 -50.89 -4.63
CA PRO A 451 28.00 -51.97 -3.94
C PRO A 451 28.54 -52.50 -2.56
N LEU A 452 27.83 -53.53 -2.07
CA LEU A 452 28.21 -54.64 -1.16
C LEU A 452 28.32 -54.40 0.37
N ILE A 453 27.40 -55.02 1.13
CA ILE A 453 27.61 -56.25 1.94
C ILE A 453 26.24 -56.77 2.44
N SER A 454 26.09 -58.09 2.43
CA SER A 454 24.92 -58.90 2.84
C SER A 454 25.38 -59.88 3.95
N PRO A 455 24.55 -60.77 4.52
CA PRO A 455 23.41 -60.55 5.41
C PRO A 455 23.56 -61.33 6.74
N ASN A 456 22.66 -61.12 7.71
CA ASN A 456 22.23 -62.18 8.64
C ASN A 456 20.82 -61.91 9.21
N HIS A 457 19.94 -62.88 9.02
CA HIS A 457 18.59 -63.08 9.60
C HIS A 457 18.73 -63.89 10.93
N PRO A 458 17.68 -64.35 11.66
CA PRO A 458 16.24 -64.03 11.65
C PRO A 458 15.54 -63.93 13.03
N SER A 459 14.24 -63.57 12.98
CA SER A 459 13.10 -64.13 13.76
C SER A 459 12.37 -63.16 14.71
N HIS A 460 11.10 -62.80 14.46
CA HIS A 460 9.93 -63.52 15.00
C HIS A 460 8.59 -62.92 14.52
N LYS A 461 7.61 -63.83 14.37
CA LYS A 461 6.22 -63.67 13.91
C LYS A 461 5.33 -62.88 14.90
N GLN A 462 4.29 -62.21 14.38
CA GLN A 462 2.91 -62.56 14.75
C GLN A 462 1.87 -61.99 13.76
N GLU A 463 1.07 -62.91 13.21
CA GLU A 463 -0.13 -62.70 12.41
C GLU A 463 -1.33 -62.34 13.30
N GLN A 464 -2.24 -61.50 12.82
CA GLN A 464 -3.68 -61.68 13.08
C GLN A 464 -4.49 -61.43 11.80
N LYS A 465 -5.19 -62.48 11.40
CA LYS A 465 -6.21 -62.56 10.35
C LYS A 465 -7.56 -62.15 10.92
N TYR A 466 -8.35 -61.40 10.15
CA TYR A 466 -9.80 -61.59 10.05
C TYR A 466 -10.22 -61.31 8.60
N GLY A 467 -10.90 -62.27 7.98
CA GLY A 467 -11.71 -62.09 6.80
C GLY A 467 -13.07 -62.73 7.06
N HIS A 468 -14.17 -62.17 6.54
CA HIS A 468 -14.90 -62.69 5.37
C HIS A 468 -16.30 -62.03 5.21
N GLY A 469 -16.75 -61.96 3.95
CA GLY A 469 -18.13 -61.73 3.49
C GLY A 469 -18.43 -60.26 3.15
N GLY A 470 -18.61 -59.81 1.90
CA GLY A 470 -19.37 -60.37 0.76
C GLY A 470 -20.78 -59.76 0.78
N ALA A 471 -21.44 -59.30 -0.28
CA ALA A 471 -21.18 -59.15 -1.71
C ALA A 471 -22.26 -58.17 -2.26
N ASP A 472 -22.05 -57.68 -3.49
CA ASP A 472 -23.04 -57.23 -4.48
C ASP A 472 -23.98 -56.04 -4.18
N ASP A 473 -23.81 -54.94 -4.94
CA ASP A 473 -24.80 -54.59 -5.98
C ASP A 473 -24.28 -53.47 -6.90
N ASP A 474 -24.37 -53.77 -8.19
CA ASP A 474 -24.14 -52.90 -9.34
C ASP A 474 -25.11 -51.71 -9.38
N LYS A 475 -24.63 -50.55 -9.87
CA LYS A 475 -25.32 -49.65 -10.80
C LYS A 475 -24.47 -48.42 -11.14
N GLU A 476 -23.70 -48.57 -12.22
CA GLU A 476 -23.88 -47.83 -13.47
C GLU A 476 -24.69 -46.52 -13.38
N TYR A 477 -24.06 -45.36 -13.62
CA TYR A 477 -24.64 -44.23 -14.36
C TYR A 477 -23.51 -43.30 -14.85
N GLU A 478 -23.15 -43.50 -16.12
CA GLU A 478 -22.39 -42.59 -16.96
C GLU A 478 -23.41 -41.88 -17.88
N VAL A 479 -23.57 -40.55 -17.80
CA VAL A 479 -24.26 -39.75 -18.83
C VAL A 479 -23.65 -38.34 -18.92
N GLU A 480 -23.00 -38.10 -20.07
CA GLU A 480 -22.92 -36.88 -20.91
C GLU A 480 -22.63 -35.51 -20.23
N ARG A 481 -21.54 -34.79 -20.51
CA ARG A 481 -20.99 -34.24 -21.77
C ARG A 481 -21.95 -33.31 -22.56
N ILE A 482 -21.50 -32.05 -22.67
CA ILE A 482 -21.78 -31.02 -23.71
C ILE A 482 -22.92 -30.04 -23.40
N LEU A 483 -22.56 -28.75 -23.40
CA LEU A 483 -23.16 -27.56 -24.05
C LEU A 483 -22.58 -26.33 -23.30
N GLY A 484 -22.01 -25.30 -23.92
CA GLY A 484 -21.78 -24.89 -25.29
C GLY A 484 -21.05 -23.56 -25.25
#